data_AF-A0A835X4C1-F1
#
_entry.id   AF-A0A835X4C1-F1
#
_cell.length_a   1.000
_cell.length_b   1.000
_cell.length_c   1.000
_cell.angle_alpha   90.00
_cell.angle_beta   90.00
_cell.angle_gamma   90.00
#
_symmetry.space_group_name_H-M   'P 1'
#
loop_
_entity.id
_entity.type
_entity.pdbx_description
1 polymer ?
#
loop_
_entity_poly.entity_id
_entity_poly.type
_entity_poly.pdbx_seq_one_letter_code
_entity_poly.pdbx_strand_id
1 'polypeptide(L)'
;MYTESKNGVEFYFPDEFDLIFVNDRPVRIVNAEGIGCHGCDMFLEYVIDEPTILNEVEWEEQKFPVYIRTLDEINSFNFDQPRRSLSFETTQEDRFITLIIPLELLWNPYQVYLDDQKILKHEFSQNSTHVWLNIKPDNAGTIEIIGISAIPEFSLLLPLVLGITIVIGFQAKNKINLH
;
A
#
# COMPACT_ATOMS: atom_id res chain seq x y z
N MET A 1 -2.12 15.50 33.39
CA MET A 1 -3.21 15.13 34.32
C MET A 1 -3.83 13.87 33.75
N TYR A 2 -3.53 12.71 34.33
CA TYR A 2 -4.03 11.41 33.82
C TYR A 2 -5.42 11.15 34.42
N THR A 3 -6.42 10.97 33.57
CA THR A 3 -7.75 10.51 33.99
C THR A 3 -7.98 9.14 33.35
N GLU A 4 -8.00 8.11 34.18
CA GLU A 4 -8.37 6.76 33.79
C GLU A 4 -9.91 6.71 33.74
N SER A 5 -10.48 6.84 32.54
CA SER A 5 -11.93 6.67 32.36
C SER A 5 -12.27 5.18 32.49
N LYS A 6 -12.99 4.80 33.55
CA LYS A 6 -13.59 3.46 33.71
C LYS A 6 -14.64 3.15 32.65
N ASN A 7 -15.06 4.14 31.87
CA ASN A 7 -16.07 4.03 30.82
C ASN A 7 -15.39 4.31 29.46
N GLY A 8 -15.58 3.45 28.47
CA GLY A 8 -15.13 3.74 27.10
C GLY A 8 -15.82 4.99 26.55
N VAL A 9 -15.20 5.63 25.56
CA VAL A 9 -15.82 6.68 24.74
C VAL A 9 -16.19 6.05 23.41
N GLU A 10 -17.44 6.25 22.99
CA GLU A 10 -17.95 5.79 21.70
C GLU A 10 -18.10 7.00 20.77
N PHE A 11 -17.64 6.85 19.53
CA PHE A 11 -17.73 7.84 18.47
C PHE A 11 -18.61 7.26 17.37
N TYR A 12 -19.69 7.95 17.04
CA TYR A 12 -20.59 7.55 15.96
C TYR A 12 -20.38 8.46 14.75
N PHE A 13 -20.43 7.88 13.56
CA PHE A 13 -20.24 8.60 12.31
C PHE A 13 -21.49 8.47 11.43
N PRO A 14 -21.77 9.46 10.55
CA PRO A 14 -22.80 9.33 9.53
C PRO A 14 -22.54 8.13 8.60
N ASP A 15 -23.60 7.53 8.05
CA ASP A 15 -23.51 6.34 7.17
C ASP A 15 -22.68 6.57 5.89
N GLU A 16 -22.57 7.83 5.45
CA GLU A 16 -21.81 8.24 4.27
C GLU A 16 -20.29 8.26 4.47
N PHE A 17 -19.83 8.03 5.70
CA PHE A 17 -18.46 8.23 6.10
C PHE A 17 -17.75 6.90 6.37
N ASP A 18 -16.71 6.59 5.57
CA ASP A 18 -16.08 5.26 5.56
C ASP A 18 -14.59 5.22 5.93
N LEU A 19 -13.98 6.36 6.29
CA LEU A 19 -12.54 6.46 6.57
C LEU A 19 -12.20 7.51 7.63
N ILE A 20 -11.67 7.08 8.78
CA ILE A 20 -11.05 7.93 9.81
C ILE A 20 -9.53 7.78 9.85
N PHE A 21 -8.87 8.69 10.55
CA PHE A 21 -7.48 8.57 10.96
C PHE A 21 -7.37 8.59 12.48
N VAL A 22 -6.77 7.55 13.05
CA VAL A 22 -6.50 7.44 14.49
C VAL A 22 -4.99 7.46 14.69
N ASN A 23 -4.46 8.54 15.27
CA ASN A 23 -3.02 8.77 15.42
C ASN A 23 -2.26 8.56 14.10
N ASP A 24 -2.68 9.30 13.07
CA ASP A 24 -2.19 9.24 11.68
C ASP A 24 -2.39 7.91 10.94
N ARG A 25 -3.13 6.94 11.51
CA ARG A 25 -3.37 5.63 10.88
C ARG A 25 -4.77 5.57 10.30
N PRO A 26 -4.93 5.24 9.00
CA PRO A 26 -6.23 5.08 8.39
C PRO A 26 -6.98 3.88 8.99
N VAL A 27 -8.25 4.06 9.31
CA VAL A 27 -9.18 3.00 9.71
C VAL A 27 -10.42 3.10 8.85
N ARG A 28 -10.70 2.03 8.11
CA ARG A 28 -11.90 1.95 7.28
C ARG A 28 -13.10 1.56 8.13
N ILE A 29 -14.16 2.36 8.09
CA ILE A 29 -15.42 2.07 8.77
C ILE A 29 -16.35 1.42 7.75
N VAL A 30 -16.58 0.11 7.89
CA VAL A 30 -17.42 -0.67 6.98
C VAL A 30 -18.38 -1.50 7.80
N ASN A 31 -19.69 -1.37 7.54
CA ASN A 31 -20.74 -2.05 8.29
C ASN A 31 -20.65 -1.80 9.81
N ALA A 32 -20.23 -0.60 10.21
CA ALA A 32 -20.13 -0.17 11.59
C ALA A 32 -20.65 1.26 11.70
N GLU A 33 -21.36 1.56 12.79
CA GLU A 33 -21.91 2.89 13.07
C GLU A 33 -20.88 3.83 13.73
N GLY A 34 -19.74 3.28 14.17
CA GLY A 34 -18.80 4.01 15.01
C GLY A 34 -17.60 3.21 15.48
N ILE A 35 -16.78 3.83 16.33
CA ILE A 35 -15.67 3.20 17.06
C ILE A 35 -15.83 3.37 18.56
N GLY A 36 -15.46 2.33 19.32
CA GLY A 36 -15.35 2.39 20.77
C GLY A 36 -13.88 2.50 21.17
N CYS A 37 -13.59 3.32 22.17
CA CYS A 37 -12.25 3.53 22.67
C CYS A 37 -12.21 3.42 24.19
N HIS A 38 -11.33 2.56 24.72
CA HIS A 38 -11.13 2.35 26.15
C HIS A 38 -9.77 2.89 26.60
N GLY A 39 -9.75 3.83 27.55
CA GLY A 39 -8.51 4.35 28.16
C GLY A 39 -7.70 5.31 27.27
N CYS A 40 -8.36 6.18 26.52
CA CYS A 40 -7.75 6.80 25.33
C CYS A 40 -7.10 8.16 25.58
N ASP A 41 -5.86 8.28 25.12
CA ASP A 41 -5.29 9.49 24.56
C ASP A 41 -5.13 9.22 23.05
N MET A 42 -5.99 9.81 22.21
CA MET A 42 -5.94 9.61 20.77
C MET A 42 -6.30 10.89 20.02
N PHE A 43 -5.63 11.09 18.89
CA PHE A 43 -6.01 12.07 17.89
C PHE A 43 -6.87 11.37 16.84
N LEU A 44 -8.13 11.81 16.75
CA LEU A 44 -9.10 11.35 15.77
C LEU A 44 -9.27 12.46 14.73
N GLU A 45 -8.96 12.17 13.48
CA GLU A 45 -9.14 13.08 12.35
C GLU A 45 -10.05 12.43 11.31
N TYR A 46 -10.86 13.27 10.67
CA TYR A 46 -11.77 12.85 9.61
C TYR A 46 -12.08 14.01 8.67
N VAL A 47 -12.49 13.67 7.45
CA VAL A 47 -12.90 14.64 6.43
C VAL A 47 -14.31 14.31 5.97
N ILE A 48 -15.21 15.28 6.09
CA ILE A 48 -16.55 15.20 5.51
C ILE A 48 -16.45 15.68 4.06
N ASP A 49 -17.16 15.02 3.14
CA ASP A 49 -17.19 15.37 1.72
C ASP A 49 -15.79 15.42 1.07
N GLU A 50 -14.93 14.46 1.43
CA GLU A 50 -13.58 14.36 0.88
C GLU A 50 -13.62 14.21 -0.65
N PRO A 51 -13.00 15.13 -1.41
CA PRO A 51 -12.94 15.03 -2.86
C PRO A 51 -12.32 13.72 -3.32
N THR A 52 -12.93 13.10 -4.34
CA THR A 52 -12.38 11.93 -5.01
C THR A 52 -12.02 12.30 -6.44
N ILE A 53 -10.73 12.21 -6.78
CA ILE A 53 -10.18 12.43 -8.11
C ILE A 53 -10.10 11.07 -8.81
N LEU A 54 -10.69 10.96 -10.00
CA LEU A 54 -10.59 9.78 -10.86
C LEU A 54 -9.52 10.01 -11.93
N ASN A 55 -8.54 9.11 -11.99
CA ASN A 55 -7.57 9.02 -13.07
C ASN A 55 -7.76 7.69 -13.81
N GLU A 56 -8.13 7.75 -15.10
CA GLU A 56 -8.24 6.56 -15.93
C GLU A 56 -6.87 6.20 -16.53
N VAL A 57 -6.33 5.05 -16.16
CA VAL A 57 -5.09 4.50 -16.73
C VAL A 57 -5.45 3.53 -17.86
N GLU A 58 -4.88 3.72 -19.05
CA GLU A 58 -5.04 2.80 -20.18
C GLU A 58 -3.83 1.88 -20.32
N TRP A 59 -4.05 0.57 -20.33
CA TRP A 59 -3.02 -0.45 -20.49
C TRP A 59 -3.60 -1.72 -21.13
N GLU A 60 -2.93 -2.27 -22.15
CA GLU A 60 -3.39 -3.45 -22.91
C GLU A 60 -4.84 -3.34 -23.42
N GLU A 61 -5.22 -2.17 -23.95
CA GLU A 61 -6.59 -1.86 -24.42
C GLU A 61 -7.67 -1.91 -23.31
N GLN A 62 -7.26 -1.97 -22.05
CA GLN A 62 -8.13 -1.93 -20.88
C GLN A 62 -7.96 -0.61 -20.12
N LYS A 63 -9.04 -0.20 -19.45
CA LYS A 63 -9.04 0.99 -18.59
C LYS A 63 -9.10 0.59 -17.12
N PHE A 64 -8.20 1.16 -16.34
CA PHE A 64 -8.04 0.92 -14.93
C PHE A 64 -8.29 2.22 -14.17
N PRO A 65 -9.39 2.34 -13.40
CA PRO A 65 -9.66 3.54 -12.63
C PRO A 65 -8.80 3.58 -11.38
N VAL A 66 -7.96 4.60 -11.26
CA VAL A 66 -7.23 4.92 -10.03
C VAL A 66 -7.95 6.08 -9.35
N TYR A 67 -8.37 5.89 -8.10
CA TYR A 67 -9.01 6.95 -7.32
C TYR A 67 -8.05 7.53 -6.31
N ILE A 68 -8.05 8.85 -6.17
CA ILE A 68 -7.28 9.57 -5.15
C ILE A 68 -8.25 10.40 -4.33
N ARG A 69 -8.31 10.12 -3.04
CA ARG A 69 -9.09 10.86 -2.06
C ARG A 69 -8.17 11.74 -1.23
N THR A 70 -8.37 13.06 -1.29
CA THR A 70 -7.56 14.03 -0.55
C THR A 70 -8.20 15.42 -0.58
N LEU A 71 -7.78 16.28 0.35
CA LEU A 71 -8.03 17.73 0.32
C LEU A 71 -6.90 18.50 -0.38
N ASP A 72 -5.83 17.83 -0.80
CA ASP A 72 -4.78 18.47 -1.59
C ASP A 72 -5.15 18.54 -3.08
N GLU A 73 -4.56 19.50 -3.78
CA GLU A 73 -4.57 19.54 -5.24
C GLU A 73 -3.56 18.52 -5.76
N ILE A 74 -4.01 17.64 -6.66
CA ILE A 74 -3.18 16.62 -7.29
C ILE A 74 -2.96 16.99 -8.75
N ASN A 75 -1.70 17.14 -9.12
CA ASN A 75 -1.28 17.53 -10.46
C ASN A 75 -0.45 16.44 -11.13
N SER A 76 -0.31 16.53 -12.45
CA SER A 76 0.69 15.77 -13.22
C SER A 76 0.62 14.24 -13.02
N PHE A 77 -0.59 13.69 -12.83
CA PHE A 77 -0.76 12.23 -12.66
C PHE A 77 -0.23 11.47 -13.88
N ASN A 78 0.59 10.46 -13.63
CA ASN A 78 1.22 9.65 -14.65
C ASN A 78 1.35 8.19 -14.20
N PHE A 79 1.21 7.27 -15.16
CA PHE A 79 1.49 5.84 -14.98
C PHE A 79 2.60 5.42 -15.93
N ASP A 80 3.73 4.97 -15.39
CA ASP A 80 4.82 4.39 -16.16
C ASP A 80 4.62 2.87 -16.26
N GLN A 81 4.16 2.43 -17.43
CA GLN A 81 3.90 1.02 -17.72
C GLN A 81 5.16 0.14 -17.57
N PRO A 82 6.32 0.45 -18.20
CA PRO A 82 7.54 -0.33 -18.01
C PRO A 82 7.98 -0.50 -16.56
N ARG A 83 7.86 0.56 -15.75
CA ARG A 83 8.29 0.55 -14.34
C ARG A 83 7.20 0.03 -13.40
N ARG A 84 5.96 -0.10 -13.88
CA ARG A 84 4.77 -0.31 -13.05
C ARG A 84 4.79 0.63 -11.85
N SER A 85 4.82 1.93 -12.15
CA SER A 85 4.79 2.99 -11.13
C SER A 85 3.74 4.04 -11.43
N LEU A 86 3.18 4.60 -10.36
CA LEU A 86 2.32 5.78 -10.41
C LEU A 86 3.10 6.98 -9.89
N SER A 87 2.88 8.15 -10.47
CA SER A 87 3.46 9.40 -9.99
C SER A 87 2.48 10.56 -10.10
N PHE A 88 2.55 11.50 -9.17
CA PHE A 88 1.78 12.74 -9.19
C PHE A 88 2.42 13.80 -8.29
N GLU A 89 2.06 15.06 -8.50
CA GLU A 89 2.53 16.20 -7.70
C GLU A 89 1.49 16.57 -6.65
N THR A 90 1.96 16.87 -5.45
CA THR A 90 1.18 17.33 -4.30
C THR A 90 1.60 18.75 -3.94
N THR A 91 0.66 19.63 -3.60
CA THR A 91 0.93 21.07 -3.42
C THR A 91 1.01 21.51 -1.97
N GLN A 92 0.52 20.68 -1.04
CA GLN A 92 0.46 20.96 0.38
C GLN A 92 1.21 19.88 1.18
N GLU A 93 1.79 20.32 2.29
CA GLU A 93 2.36 19.44 3.32
C GLU A 93 1.28 18.91 4.28
N ASP A 94 1.59 17.79 4.95
CA ASP A 94 0.80 17.21 6.04
C ASP A 94 -0.66 16.89 5.68
N ARG A 95 -0.92 16.58 4.40
CA ARG A 95 -2.25 16.16 3.92
C ARG A 95 -2.33 14.65 3.76
N PHE A 96 -3.41 14.05 4.26
CA PHE A 96 -3.69 12.66 3.94
C PHE A 96 -4.03 12.52 2.46
N ILE A 97 -3.43 11.53 1.82
CA ILE A 97 -3.71 11.15 0.44
C ILE A 97 -4.00 9.66 0.45
N THR A 98 -5.23 9.29 0.11
CA THR A 98 -5.68 7.90 0.04
C THR A 98 -5.84 7.51 -1.41
N LEU A 99 -5.03 6.56 -1.86
CA LEU A 99 -5.10 5.97 -3.18
C LEU A 99 -5.89 4.66 -3.14
N ILE A 100 -6.76 4.47 -4.12
CA ILE A 100 -7.45 3.22 -4.39
C ILE A 100 -6.95 2.72 -5.75
N ILE A 101 -6.07 1.72 -5.71
CA ILE A 101 -5.26 1.32 -6.86
C ILE A 101 -5.69 -0.08 -7.31
N PRO A 102 -6.02 -0.29 -8.60
CA PRO A 102 -6.21 -1.62 -9.16
C PRO A 102 -4.96 -2.50 -8.98
N LEU A 103 -5.14 -3.71 -8.46
CA LEU A 103 -4.06 -4.65 -8.16
C LEU A 103 -3.24 -5.07 -9.40
N GLU A 104 -3.80 -4.90 -10.59
CA GLU A 104 -3.17 -5.29 -11.86
C GLU A 104 -2.08 -4.29 -12.31
N LEU A 105 -2.23 -3.01 -11.96
CA LEU A 105 -1.33 -1.94 -12.43
C LEU A 105 0.07 -2.03 -11.81
N LEU A 106 0.15 -2.37 -10.53
CA LEU A 106 1.37 -2.31 -9.74
C LEU A 106 1.68 -3.67 -9.11
N TRP A 107 2.96 -4.05 -9.05
CA TRP A 107 3.37 -5.21 -8.26
C TRP A 107 3.22 -4.96 -6.75
N ASN A 108 3.18 -6.02 -5.95
CA ASN A 108 3.19 -5.97 -4.49
C ASN A 108 4.48 -6.62 -3.95
N PRO A 109 5.13 -6.04 -2.92
CA PRO A 109 4.70 -4.90 -2.10
C PRO A 109 4.97 -3.52 -2.71
N TYR A 110 4.29 -2.49 -2.20
CA TYR A 110 4.50 -1.11 -2.67
C TYR A 110 5.68 -0.44 -1.95
N GLN A 111 6.27 0.56 -2.59
CA GLN A 111 7.15 1.54 -1.98
C GLN A 111 6.70 2.92 -2.43
N VAL A 112 6.76 3.90 -1.54
CA VAL A 112 6.38 5.29 -1.85
C VAL A 112 7.56 6.20 -1.56
N TYR A 113 7.78 7.14 -2.48
CA TYR A 113 8.82 8.14 -2.42
C TYR A 113 8.20 9.53 -2.57
N LEU A 114 8.77 10.51 -1.87
CA LEU A 114 8.58 11.95 -2.06
C LEU A 114 9.92 12.52 -2.50
N ASP A 115 10.01 13.04 -3.73
CA ASP A 115 11.25 13.56 -4.31
C ASP A 115 12.47 12.63 -4.08
N ASP A 116 12.33 11.38 -4.51
CA ASP A 116 13.29 10.27 -4.35
C ASP A 116 13.56 9.82 -2.89
N GLN A 117 12.94 10.43 -1.88
CA GLN A 117 13.05 10.01 -0.49
C GLN A 117 11.91 9.08 -0.10
N LYS A 118 12.24 7.88 0.39
CA LYS A 118 11.23 6.92 0.81
C LYS A 118 10.44 7.45 2.01
N ILE A 119 9.11 7.44 1.91
CA ILE A 119 8.21 7.88 2.98
C ILE A 119 7.40 6.71 3.57
N LEU A 120 6.77 6.96 4.72
CA LEU A 120 5.86 6.01 5.33
C LEU A 120 4.58 5.88 4.50
N LYS A 121 4.05 4.66 4.44
CA LYS A 121 2.78 4.36 3.79
C LYS A 121 1.98 3.37 4.64
N HIS A 122 0.67 3.42 4.50
CA HIS A 122 -0.25 2.49 5.14
C HIS A 122 -1.08 1.77 4.09
N GLU A 123 -0.82 0.48 3.88
CA GLU A 123 -1.77 -0.42 3.22
C GLU A 123 -2.76 -0.88 4.29
N PHE A 124 -4.02 -0.46 4.18
CA PHE A 124 -4.99 -0.63 5.29
C PHE A 124 -6.27 -1.35 4.89
N SER A 125 -6.50 -1.54 3.58
CA SER A 125 -7.62 -2.32 3.08
C SER A 125 -7.30 -2.87 1.70
N GLN A 126 -7.91 -4.00 1.37
CA GLN A 126 -7.79 -4.61 0.05
C GLN A 126 -9.06 -5.44 -0.21
N ASN A 127 -9.53 -5.43 -1.46
CA ASN A 127 -10.54 -6.37 -1.94
C ASN A 127 -9.97 -7.22 -3.10
N SER A 128 -10.83 -7.88 -3.88
CA SER A 128 -10.38 -8.73 -4.98
C SER A 128 -9.73 -7.99 -6.15
N THR A 129 -9.94 -6.67 -6.28
CA THR A 129 -9.53 -5.88 -7.44
C THR A 129 -8.67 -4.66 -7.10
N HIS A 130 -8.77 -4.12 -5.89
CA HIS A 130 -8.12 -2.88 -5.48
C HIS A 130 -7.45 -3.00 -4.11
N VAL A 131 -6.41 -2.20 -3.92
CA VAL A 131 -5.78 -1.92 -2.63
C VAL A 131 -6.00 -0.46 -2.23
N TRP A 132 -6.14 -0.23 -0.93
CA TRP A 132 -6.18 1.10 -0.33
C TRP A 132 -4.81 1.39 0.30
N LEU A 133 -4.18 2.43 -0.22
CA LEU A 133 -2.89 2.91 0.22
C LEU A 133 -3.03 4.35 0.70
N ASN A 134 -2.66 4.63 1.95
CA ASN A 134 -2.64 5.98 2.48
C ASN A 134 -1.20 6.45 2.70
N ILE A 135 -0.97 7.72 2.42
CA ILE A 135 0.27 8.44 2.72
C ILE A 135 -0.08 9.81 3.30
N LYS A 136 0.88 10.39 4.03
CA LYS A 136 0.84 11.76 4.53
C LYS A 136 2.24 12.33 4.33
N PRO A 137 2.51 12.99 3.18
CA PRO A 137 3.83 13.56 2.92
C PRO A 137 4.04 14.80 3.78
N ASP A 138 5.22 14.91 4.38
CA ASP A 138 5.60 16.04 5.24
C ASP A 138 5.89 17.33 4.44
N ASN A 139 5.96 17.27 3.11
CA ASN A 139 6.23 18.41 2.23
C ASN A 139 5.48 18.26 0.89
N ALA A 140 5.29 19.38 0.19
CA ALA A 140 4.92 19.37 -1.22
C ALA A 140 6.04 18.78 -2.10
N GLY A 141 5.69 18.16 -3.22
CA GLY A 141 6.66 17.54 -4.12
C GLY A 141 6.05 16.44 -4.98
N THR A 142 6.93 15.62 -5.57
CA THR A 142 6.52 14.51 -6.43
C THR A 142 6.41 13.23 -5.62
N ILE A 143 5.22 12.64 -5.61
CA ILE A 143 5.00 11.30 -5.10
C ILE A 143 5.27 10.28 -6.22
N GLU A 144 6.09 9.27 -5.95
CA GLU A 144 6.26 8.09 -6.79
C GLU A 144 5.89 6.83 -5.99
N ILE A 145 5.02 5.99 -6.55
CA ILE A 145 4.58 4.72 -5.97
C ILE A 145 5.04 3.60 -6.90
N ILE A 146 5.93 2.75 -6.41
CA ILE A 146 6.49 1.64 -7.17
C ILE A 146 6.01 0.33 -6.57
N GLY A 147 5.46 -0.54 -7.40
CA GLY A 147 5.29 -1.94 -7.04
C GLY A 147 6.63 -2.67 -7.19
N ILE A 148 7.17 -3.25 -6.13
CA ILE A 148 8.38 -4.06 -6.22
C ILE A 148 8.02 -5.55 -6.35
N SER A 149 8.75 -6.28 -7.18
CA SER A 149 8.65 -7.74 -7.21
C SER A 149 9.37 -8.30 -5.99
N ALA A 150 8.68 -9.08 -5.17
CA ALA A 150 9.32 -9.95 -4.19
C ALA A 150 10.01 -11.10 -4.95
N ILE A 151 11.24 -10.88 -5.42
CA ILE A 151 12.09 -11.98 -5.88
C ILE A 151 12.40 -12.83 -4.63
N PRO A 152 12.04 -14.12 -4.57
CA PRO A 152 12.42 -14.96 -3.45
C PRO A 152 13.94 -14.95 -3.33
N GLU A 153 14.49 -14.61 -2.17
CA GLU A 153 15.94 -14.50 -1.94
C GLU A 153 16.70 -15.83 -2.10
N PHE A 154 16.03 -16.92 -2.48
CA PHE A 154 16.67 -18.15 -2.90
C PHE A 154 16.06 -18.64 -4.22
N SER A 155 16.85 -18.61 -5.28
CA SER A 155 16.53 -19.35 -6.49
C SER A 155 16.42 -20.84 -6.13
N LEU A 156 15.22 -21.42 -6.23
CA LEU A 156 15.01 -22.88 -6.05
C LEU A 156 15.90 -23.71 -7.00
N LEU A 157 16.39 -23.10 -8.09
CA LEU A 157 17.28 -23.74 -9.05
C LEU A 157 18.66 -24.05 -8.45
N LEU A 158 19.19 -23.20 -7.57
CA LEU A 158 20.54 -23.41 -7.01
C LEU A 158 20.64 -24.70 -6.16
N PRO A 159 19.78 -24.94 -5.15
CA PRO A 159 19.81 -26.19 -4.38
C PRO A 159 19.39 -27.40 -5.24
N LEU A 160 18.51 -27.23 -6.24
CA LEU A 160 18.14 -28.31 -7.15
C LEU A 160 19.31 -28.76 -8.03
N VAL A 161 20.04 -27.82 -8.64
CA VAL A 161 21.22 -28.09 -9.47
C VAL A 161 22.34 -28.72 -8.63
N LEU A 162 22.56 -28.22 -7.41
CA LEU A 162 23.51 -28.82 -6.47
C LEU A 162 23.09 -30.24 -6.08
N GLY A 163 21.80 -30.47 -5.81
CA GLY A 163 21.27 -31.81 -5.53
C GLY A 163 21.49 -32.79 -6.69
N ILE A 164 21.15 -32.39 -7.91
CA ILE A 164 21.31 -33.21 -9.12
C ILE A 164 22.80 -33.52 -9.38
N THR A 165 23.68 -32.53 -9.25
CA THR A 165 25.13 -32.73 -9.46
C THR A 165 25.75 -33.66 -8.42
N ILE A 166 25.34 -33.58 -7.16
CA ILE A 166 25.77 -34.51 -6.11
C ILE A 166 25.33 -35.95 -6.44
N VAL A 167 24.07 -36.15 -6.83
CA VAL A 167 23.55 -37.47 -7.18
C VAL A 167 24.27 -38.06 -8.40
N ILE A 168 24.46 -37.27 -9.46
CA ILE A 168 25.18 -37.72 -10.66
C ILE A 168 26.63 -38.06 -10.33
N GLY A 169 27.32 -37.21 -9.54
CA GLY A 169 28.69 -37.46 -9.10
C GLY A 169 28.82 -38.74 -8.26
N PHE A 170 27.85 -39.00 -7.38
CA PHE A 170 27.81 -40.21 -6.56
C PHE A 170 27.58 -41.48 -7.39
N GLN A 171 26.66 -41.42 -8.37
CA GLN A 171 26.41 -42.55 -9.29
C GLN A 171 27.60 -42.83 -10.21
N ALA A 172 28.28 -41.80 -10.70
CA ALA A 172 29.48 -41.95 -11.53
C ALA A 172 30.62 -42.61 -10.73
N LYS A 173 30.86 -42.19 -9.48
CA LYS A 173 31.86 -42.80 -8.60
C LYS A 173 31.59 -44.28 -8.35
N ASN A 174 30.33 -44.66 -8.13
CA ASN A 174 29.95 -46.07 -7.91
C ASN A 174 30.11 -46.95 -9.16
N LYS A 175 29.94 -46.41 -10.37
CA LYS A 175 30.18 -47.15 -11.63
C LYS A 175 31.67 -47.36 -11.93
N ILE A 176 32.54 -46.46 -11.50
CA ILE A 176 33.99 -46.52 -11.75
C ILE A 176 34.69 -47.50 -10.78
N ASN A 177 34.14 -47.72 -9.58
CA ASN A 177 34.65 -48.67 -8.58
C ASN A 177 34.25 -50.15 -8.82
N LEU A 178 33.68 -50.47 -9.98
CA LEU A 178 33.23 -51.84 -10.34
C LEU A 178 34.24 -52.59 -11.24
N HIS A 179 35.53 -52.25 -11.13
CA HIS A 179 36.65 -52.95 -11.79
C HIS A 179 37.64 -53.52 -10.76
#